data_AF-A0A657PKI7-F1
#
_entry.id   AF-A0A657PKI7-F1
#
_cell.length_a   1.000
_cell.length_b   1.000
_cell.length_c   1.000
_cell.angle_alpha   90.00
_cell.angle_beta   90.00
_cell.angle_gamma   90.00
#
_symmetry.space_group_name_H-M   'P 1'
#
loop_
_entity.id
_entity.type
_entity.pdbx_description
1 polymer ?
#
loop_
_entity_poly.entity_id
_entity_poly.type
_entity_poly.pdbx_seq_one_letter_code
_entity_poly.pdbx_strand_id
1 'polypeptide(L)'
;MPMSDLFPPWPLFSAFFLASLLLALSPGPGVLYIVTRSLVQGRRSGLVSVAGIALGNLANAALAAVGLGAVFALSTHAFLAVKYAGAIYL
;
A
#
# COMPACT_ATOMS: atom_id res chain seq x y z
N MET A 1 3.76 -31.62 1.46
CA MET A 1 3.28 -30.57 0.53
C MET A 1 4.37 -30.34 -0.51
N PRO A 2 4.12 -30.61 -1.80
CA PRO A 2 5.10 -30.34 -2.85
C PRO A 2 5.29 -28.81 -3.02
N MET A 3 6.53 -28.37 -3.25
CA MET A 3 6.84 -26.93 -3.38
C MET A 3 6.27 -26.27 -4.66
N SER A 4 5.68 -27.06 -5.55
CA SER A 4 4.97 -26.60 -6.76
C SER A 4 3.70 -25.79 -6.47
N ASP A 5 3.13 -25.93 -5.26
CA ASP A 5 1.89 -25.22 -4.88
C ASP A 5 2.17 -23.88 -4.20
N LEU A 6 3.44 -23.53 -3.98
CA LEU A 6 3.84 -22.29 -3.30
C LEU A 6 3.69 -21.06 -4.20
N PHE A 7 3.77 -21.25 -5.52
CA PHE A 7 3.70 -20.17 -6.49
C PHE A 7 2.42 -20.26 -7.32
N PRO A 8 1.72 -19.13 -7.54
CA PRO A 8 0.58 -19.11 -8.44
C PRO A 8 1.04 -19.47 -9.86
N PRO A 9 0.11 -19.94 -10.72
CA PRO A 9 0.38 -20.21 -12.12
C PRO A 9 1.22 -19.11 -12.77
N TRP A 10 2.19 -19.48 -13.60
CA TRP A 10 3.14 -18.56 -14.25
C TRP A 10 2.52 -17.28 -14.84
N PRO A 11 1.33 -17.31 -15.50
CA PRO A 11 0.69 -16.10 -16.01
C PRO A 11 0.27 -15.10 -14.93
N LEU A 12 -0.18 -15.58 -13.77
CA LEU A 12 -0.56 -14.72 -12.64
C LEU A 12 0.68 -14.16 -11.95
N PHE A 13 1.73 -14.98 -11.82
CA PHE A 13 3.00 -14.53 -11.25
C PHE A 13 3.64 -13.43 -12.11
N SER A 14 3.68 -13.60 -13.44
CA SER A 14 4.24 -12.60 -14.34
C SER A 14 3.42 -11.31 -14.39
N ALA A 15 2.09 -11.40 -14.38
CA ALA A 15 1.20 -10.24 -14.29
C ALA A 15 1.39 -9.46 -12.99
N PHE A 16 1.42 -10.15 -11.84
CA PHE A 16 1.69 -9.54 -10.54
C PHE A 16 3.07 -8.89 -10.49
N PHE A 17 4.09 -9.57 -11.02
CA PHE A 17 5.46 -9.06 -11.06
C PHE A 17 5.56 -7.78 -11.89
N LEU A 18 4.97 -7.76 -13.10
CA LEU A 18 4.96 -6.59 -13.97
C LEU A 18 4.19 -5.42 -13.35
N ALA A 19 2.99 -5.66 -12.81
CA ALA A 19 2.21 -4.63 -12.12
C ALA A 19 2.96 -4.05 -10.92
N SER A 20 3.55 -4.92 -10.09
CA SER A 20 4.36 -4.51 -8.93
C SER A 20 5.61 -3.72 -9.35
N LEU A 21 6.26 -4.10 -10.45
CA LEU A 21 7.43 -3.40 -10.97
C LEU A 21 7.05 -1.99 -11.46
N LEU A 22 5.96 -1.86 -12.20
CA LEU A 22 5.45 -0.56 -12.65
C LEU A 22 5.09 0.34 -11.47
N LEU A 23 4.43 -0.23 -10.45
CA LEU A 23 4.08 0.49 -9.23
C LEU A 23 5.32 0.91 -8.43
N ALA A 24 6.32 0.03 -8.31
CA ALA A 24 7.57 0.31 -7.61
C ALA A 24 8.41 1.38 -8.32
N LEU A 25 8.36 1.43 -9.65
CA LEU A 25 9.05 2.44 -10.45
C LEU A 25 8.34 3.80 -10.47
N SER A 26 7.05 3.87 -10.13
CA SER A 26 6.29 5.11 -10.12
C SER A 26 6.51 5.85 -8.79
N PRO A 27 7.35 6.90 -8.73
CA PRO A 27 7.56 7.64 -7.49
C PRO A 27 6.26 8.33 -7.09
N GLY A 28 5.68 7.89 -5.98
CA GLY A 28 4.46 8.49 -5.44
C GLY A 28 4.67 9.93 -4.95
N PRO A 29 3.58 10.68 -4.69
CA PRO A 29 3.63 12.06 -4.22
C PRO A 29 4.42 12.22 -2.92
N GLY A 30 4.39 11.23 -2.02
CA GLY A 30 5.18 11.23 -0.79
C GLY A 30 6.69 11.19 -1.05
N VAL A 31 7.14 10.38 -2.01
CA VAL A 31 8.55 10.28 -2.41
C VAL A 31 9.01 11.60 -3.03
N LEU A 32 8.22 12.15 -3.96
CA LEU A 32 8.50 13.44 -4.58
C LEU A 32 8.59 14.57 -3.55
N TYR A 33 7.69 14.59 -2.57
CA TYR A 33 7.72 15.56 -1.48
C TYR A 33 9.00 15.44 -0.64
N ILE A 34 9.37 14.23 -0.22
CA ILE A 34 10.59 13.98 0.57
C ILE A 34 11.83 14.42 -0.21
N VAL A 35 11.94 14.04 -1.49
CA VAL A 35 13.07 14.40 -2.34
C VAL A 35 13.15 15.92 -2.50
N THR A 36 12.03 16.58 -2.81
CA THR A 36 11.98 18.05 -2.97
C THR A 36 12.40 18.76 -1.68
N ARG A 37 11.88 18.33 -0.52
CA ARG A 37 12.24 18.92 0.78
C ARG A 37 13.70 18.66 1.14
N SER A 38 14.22 17.47 0.82
CA SER A 38 15.62 17.12 1.06
C SER A 38 16.59 17.95 0.22
N LEU A 39 16.24 18.19 -1.05
CA LEU A 39 17.06 18.96 -1.99
C LEU A 39 17.02 20.46 -1.68
N VAL A 40 15.84 21.02 -1.39
CA VAL A 40 15.66 22.48 -1.19
C VAL A 40 16.05 22.92 0.22
N GLN A 41 15.79 22.10 1.24
CA GLN A 41 15.90 22.50 2.65
C GLN A 41 16.88 21.62 3.44
N GLY A 42 17.61 20.75 2.75
CA GLY A 42 18.65 19.90 3.31
C GLY A 42 18.14 18.62 3.98
N ARG A 43 19.10 17.77 4.35
CA ARG A 43 18.88 16.39 4.84
C ARG A 43 17.99 16.32 6.09
N ARG A 44 18.09 17.29 7.01
CA ARG A 44 17.25 17.31 8.22
C ARG A 44 15.77 17.52 7.90
N SER A 45 15.44 18.44 6.97
CA SER A 45 14.04 18.65 6.54
C SER A 45 13.50 17.39 5.88
N GLY A 46 14.31 16.72 5.05
CA GLY A 46 13.99 15.42 4.47
C GLY A 46 13.63 14.35 5.50
N LEU A 47 14.45 14.16 6.54
CA LEU A 47 14.19 13.17 7.59
C LEU A 47 12.91 13.46 8.38
N VAL A 48 12.62 14.72 8.66
CA VAL A 48 11.37 15.13 9.31
C VAL A 48 10.17 14.84 8.39
N SER A 49 10.29 15.11 7.09
CA SER A 49 9.26 14.77 6.10
C SER A 49 9.01 13.26 6.01
N VAL A 50 10.07 12.43 6.03
CA VAL A 50 9.95 10.97 6.07
C VAL A 50 9.21 10.52 7.32
N ALA A 51 9.60 11.02 8.49
CA ALA A 51 8.97 10.65 9.76
C ALA A 51 7.49 11.06 9.78
N GLY A 52 7.17 12.27 9.32
CA GLY A 52 5.79 12.76 9.24
C GLY A 52 4.92 11.90 8.33
N ILE A 53 5.41 11.56 7.12
CA ILE A 53 4.69 10.70 6.19
C ILE A 53 4.52 9.29 6.76
N ALA A 54 5.57 8.72 7.35
CA ALA A 54 5.51 7.38 7.94
C ALA A 54 4.49 7.30 9.09
N LEU A 55 4.51 8.28 10.00
CA LEU A 55 3.55 8.37 11.10
C LEU A 55 2.13 8.60 10.61
N GLY A 56 1.93 9.48 9.63
CA GLY A 56 0.63 9.71 9.01
C GLY A 56 0.07 8.45 8.35
N ASN A 57 0.89 7.74 7.58
CA ASN A 57 0.51 6.48 6.95
C ASN A 57 0.16 5.41 7.99
N LEU A 58 0.96 5.29 9.05
CA LEU A 58 0.71 4.33 10.13
C LEU A 58 -0.60 4.64 10.86
N ALA A 59 -0.83 5.90 11.22
CA ALA A 59 -2.05 6.34 11.88
C ALA A 59 -3.27 6.09 10.98
N ASN A 60 -3.19 6.46 9.71
CA ASN A 60 -4.26 6.20 8.74
C ASN A 60 -4.55 4.70 8.59
N ALA A 61 -3.52 3.87 8.44
CA ALA A 61 -3.68 2.43 8.33
C ALA A 61 -4.29 1.80 9.58
N ALA A 62 -3.85 2.24 10.77
CA ALA A 62 -4.40 1.76 12.05
C ALA A 62 -5.88 2.16 12.21
N LEU A 63 -6.22 3.42 11.94
CA LEU A 63 -7.60 3.91 12.01
C LEU A 63 -8.50 3.21 10.98
N ALA A 64 -8.02 3.03 9.75
CA ALA A 64 -8.74 2.29 8.72
C ALA A 64 -8.96 0.83 9.13
N ALA A 65 -7.93 0.14 9.66
CA ALA A 65 -8.04 -1.24 10.11
C ALA A 65 -9.06 -1.38 11.26
N VAL A 66 -9.01 -0.49 12.25
CA VAL A 66 -9.95 -0.49 13.37
C VAL A 66 -11.37 -0.18 12.89
N GLY A 67 -11.55 0.86 12.08
CA GLY A 67 -12.86 1.25 11.57
C GLY A 67 -13.49 0.21 10.66
N LEU A 68 -12.75 -0.27 9.66
CA LEU A 68 -13.22 -1.33 8.77
C LEU A 68 -13.45 -2.64 9.52
N GLY A 69 -12.57 -2.99 10.47
CA GLY A 69 -12.73 -4.17 11.31
C GLY A 69 -14.04 -4.14 12.11
N ALA A 70 -14.38 -3.00 12.71
CA ALA A 70 -15.65 -2.82 13.42
C ALA A 70 -16.87 -2.97 12.49
N VAL A 71 -16.82 -2.40 11.28
CA VAL A 71 -17.89 -2.52 10.29
C VAL A 71 -18.05 -3.96 9.80
N PHE A 72 -16.94 -4.64 9.52
CA PHE A 72 -16.96 -6.02 9.02
C PHE A 72 -17.44 -7.01 10.08
N ALA A 73 -17.20 -6.74 11.37
CA ALA A 73 -17.75 -7.55 12.45
C ALA A 73 -19.29 -7.50 12.52
N LEU A 74 -19.90 -6.43 12.00
CA LEU A 74 -21.35 -6.22 12.01
C LEU A 74 -22.01 -6.59 10.67
N SER A 75 -21.27 -6.64 9.56
CA SER A 75 -21.84 -6.88 8.22
C SER A 75 -20.93 -7.65 7.27
N THR A 76 -21.36 -8.87 6.93
CA THR A 76 -20.73 -9.69 5.89
C THR A 76 -20.80 -9.05 4.50
N HIS A 77 -21.86 -8.29 4.22
CA HIS A 77 -22.05 -7.67 2.89
C HIS A 77 -21.06 -6.52 2.67
N ALA A 78 -20.77 -5.74 3.73
CA ALA A 78 -19.76 -4.69 3.69
C ALA A 78 -18.35 -5.25 3.42
N PHE A 79 -17.99 -6.37 4.06
CA PHE A 79 -16.73 -7.07 3.80
C PHE A 79 -16.62 -7.52 2.33
N LEU A 80 -17.67 -8.16 1.80
CA LEU A 80 -17.68 -8.61 0.40
C LEU A 80 -17.58 -7.44 -0.58
N ALA A 81 -18.28 -6.33 -0.32
CA ALA A 81 -18.20 -5.13 -1.13
C ALA A 81 -16.76 -4.59 -1.20
N VAL A 82 -16.11 -4.41 -0.05
CA VAL A 82 -14.71 -3.92 -0.01
C VAL A 82 -13.75 -4.92 -0.65
N LYS A 83 -13.94 -6.23 -0.43
CA LYS A 83 -13.14 -7.29 -1.06
C LYS A 83 -13.19 -7.21 -2.58
N TYR A 84 -14.39 -7.13 -3.16
CA TYR A 84 -14.55 -7.05 -4.61
C TYR A 84 -14.11 -5.70 -5.17
N ALA A 85 -14.37 -4.59 -4.46
CA ALA A 85 -13.88 -3.28 -4.85
C ALA A 85 -12.34 -3.22 -4.90
N GLY A 86 -11.66 -3.80 -3.90
CA GLY A 86 -10.20 -3.90 -3.89
C GLY A 86 -9.64 -4.73 -5.04
N ALA A 87 -10.33 -5.81 -5.41
CA ALA A 87 -9.95 -6.64 -6.56
C ALA A 87 -10.15 -5.95 -7.92
N ILE A 88 -11.06 -4.97 -8.01
CA ILE A 88 -11.26 -4.15 -9.23
C ILE A 88 -10.23 -3.02 -9.31
N TYR A 89 -9.85 -2.46 -8.17
CA TYR A 89 -8.92 -1.34 -8.10
C TYR A 89 -7.46 -1.74 -8.42
N LEU A 90 -7.05 -2.94 -8.03
CA LEU A 90 -5.73 -3.52 -8.28
C LEU A 90 -5.66 -4.22 -9.64
#